data_AF-A0A6P1JBL1-F1
#
_entry.id   AF-A0A6P1JBL1-F1
#
_cell.length_a   1.000
_cell.length_b   1.000
_cell.length_c   1.000
_cell.angle_alpha   90.00
_cell.angle_beta   90.00
_cell.angle_gamma   90.00
#
_symmetry.space_group_name_H-M   'P 1'
#
loop_
_entity.id
_entity.type
_entity.pdbx_description
1 polymer ?
#
loop_
_entity_poly.entity_id
_entity_poly.type
_entity_poly.pdbx_seq_one_letter_code
_entity_poly.pdbx_strand_id
1 'polypeptide(L)'
;MRKAVTAHRSEIAGLKRQVKGLLSAHKALAKGLSRPAASPSGDNKENTAKSRPGRKRIFNAEAFAAKRASFGITQGQMAKLVDSSSLSVYKWESGQVTPRAAQLERIFAVMQMGKREARAVLEQ
;
A
#
# COMPACT_ATOMS: atom_id res chain seq x y z
N MET A 1 -1.12 40.29 -18.24
CA MET A 1 -0.52 39.78 -16.98
C MET A 1 -1.50 39.55 -15.84
N ARG A 2 -2.39 40.49 -15.46
CA ARG A 2 -3.27 40.31 -14.27
C ARG A 2 -4.32 39.19 -14.38
N LYS A 3 -4.92 38.97 -15.56
CA LYS A 3 -5.96 37.93 -15.79
C LYS A 3 -5.47 36.49 -15.60
N ALA A 4 -4.23 36.19 -16.01
CA ALA A 4 -3.65 34.86 -15.84
C ALA A 4 -3.40 34.53 -14.36
N VAL A 5 -2.89 35.50 -13.60
CA VAL A 5 -2.66 35.35 -12.15
C VAL A 5 -3.96 35.09 -11.40
N THR A 6 -5.05 35.77 -11.76
CA THR A 6 -6.36 35.52 -11.14
C THR A 6 -6.92 34.15 -11.49
N ALA A 7 -6.76 33.68 -12.74
CA ALA A 7 -7.20 32.35 -13.17
C ALA A 7 -6.46 31.23 -12.42
N HIS A 8 -5.13 31.33 -12.30
CA HIS A 8 -4.34 30.36 -11.54
C HIS A 8 -4.68 30.35 -10.05
N ARG A 9 -4.99 31.51 -9.45
CA ARG A 9 -5.42 31.57 -8.06
C ARG A 9 -6.76 30.86 -7.84
N SER A 10 -7.72 31.02 -8.76
CA SER A 10 -8.98 30.26 -8.69
C SER A 10 -8.78 28.76 -8.89
N GLU A 11 -7.89 28.37 -9.80
CA GLU A 11 -7.57 26.96 -10.06
C GLU A 11 -6.91 26.30 -8.85
N ILE A 12 -5.90 26.96 -8.25
CA ILE A 12 -5.26 26.51 -7.01
C ILE A 12 -6.28 26.41 -5.88
N ALA A 13 -7.22 27.35 -5.77
CA ALA A 13 -8.28 27.27 -4.77
C ALA A 13 -9.22 26.07 -5.03
N GLY A 14 -9.56 25.80 -6.29
CA GLY A 14 -10.34 24.63 -6.71
C GLY A 14 -9.65 23.32 -6.34
N LEU A 15 -8.37 23.18 -6.70
CA LEU A 15 -7.55 22.01 -6.37
C LEU A 15 -7.43 21.80 -4.86
N LYS A 16 -7.18 22.86 -4.09
CA LYS A 16 -7.13 22.77 -2.61
C LYS A 16 -8.45 22.31 -2.00
N ARG A 17 -9.59 22.75 -2.55
CA ARG A 17 -10.92 22.30 -2.11
C ARG A 17 -11.14 20.82 -2.43
N GLN A 18 -10.76 20.37 -3.64
CA GLN A 18 -10.85 18.97 -4.03
C GLN A 18 -9.97 18.07 -3.16
N VAL A 19 -8.71 18.45 -2.91
CA VAL A 19 -7.81 17.72 -2.00
C VAL A 19 -8.41 17.63 -0.60
N LYS A 20 -8.94 18.73 -0.05
CA LYS A 20 -9.61 18.71 1.26
C LYS A 20 -10.84 17.79 1.26
N GLY A 21 -11.63 17.81 0.19
CA GLY A 21 -12.79 16.93 0.02
C GLY A 21 -12.40 15.45 0.02
N LEU A 22 -11.37 15.09 -0.75
CA LEU A 22 -10.84 13.73 -0.81
C LEU A 22 -10.27 13.27 0.54
N LEU A 23 -9.52 14.13 1.24
CA LEU A 23 -9.00 13.83 2.58
C LEU A 23 -10.13 13.63 3.60
N SER A 24 -11.18 14.44 3.52
CA SER A 24 -12.36 14.32 4.39
C SER A 24 -13.11 13.01 4.14
N ALA A 25 -13.35 12.66 2.86
CA ALA A 25 -13.95 11.39 2.48
C ALA A 25 -13.12 10.20 2.95
N HIS A 26 -11.79 10.26 2.79
CA HIS A 26 -10.87 9.24 3.30
C HIS A 26 -10.97 9.09 4.82
N LYS A 27 -11.03 10.19 5.57
CA LYS A 27 -11.17 10.16 7.04
C LYS A 27 -12.52 9.61 7.49
N ALA A 28 -13.60 9.95 6.78
CA ALA A 28 -14.94 9.43 7.07
C ALA A 28 -15.01 7.92 6.84
N LEU A 29 -14.44 7.42 5.73
CA LEU A 29 -14.31 5.99 5.47
C LEU A 29 -13.45 5.31 6.54
N ALA A 30 -12.28 5.85 6.87
CA ALA A 30 -11.41 5.30 7.91
C ALA A 30 -12.11 5.20 9.28
N LYS A 31 -12.92 6.20 9.63
CA LYS A 31 -13.68 6.21 10.89
C LYS A 31 -14.85 5.22 10.88
N GLY A 32 -15.51 5.03 9.75
CA GLY A 32 -16.53 4.00 9.57
C GLY A 32 -15.99 2.58 9.69
N LEU A 33 -14.74 2.35 9.29
CA LEU A 33 -14.04 1.07 9.42
C LEU A 33 -13.46 0.82 10.82
N SER A 34 -13.43 1.83 11.70
CA SER A 34 -12.94 1.69 13.08
C SER A 34 -13.99 1.18 14.06
N ARG A 35 -15.19 0.82 13.59
CA ARG A 35 -16.19 0.10 14.40
C ARG A 35 -15.83 -1.39 14.33
N PRO A 36 -15.25 -2.00 15.38
CA PRO A 36 -14.72 -3.34 15.29
C PRO A 36 -15.86 -4.36 15.22
N ALA A 37 -15.93 -5.11 14.12
CA ALA A 37 -16.46 -6.46 14.15
C ALA A 37 -15.33 -7.38 14.62
N ALA A 38 -15.62 -8.20 15.62
CA ALA A 38 -14.68 -9.08 16.32
C ALA A 38 -13.82 -9.94 15.38
N SER A 39 -12.57 -10.18 15.78
CA SER A 39 -11.68 -11.20 15.19
C SER A 39 -11.09 -12.05 16.32
N PRO A 40 -11.01 -13.39 16.18
CA PRO A 40 -10.20 -14.23 17.04
C PRO A 40 -8.78 -14.42 16.49
N SER A 41 -7.89 -14.71 17.43
CA SER A 41 -6.43 -14.82 17.40
C SER A 41 -5.84 -15.90 16.48
N GLY A 42 -4.54 -15.81 16.20
CA GLY A 42 -3.76 -16.89 15.58
C GLY A 42 -2.25 -16.62 15.51
N ASP A 43 -1.57 -17.04 16.57
CA ASP A 43 -0.15 -17.34 16.83
C ASP A 43 0.95 -17.07 15.78
N ASN A 44 1.97 -16.34 16.25
CA ASN A 44 3.25 -16.10 15.59
C ASN A 44 4.23 -17.26 15.85
N LYS A 45 4.65 -17.97 14.80
CA LYS A 45 5.88 -18.78 14.80
C LYS A 45 6.81 -18.32 13.69
N GLU A 46 7.88 -17.71 14.15
CA GLU A 46 9.17 -17.49 13.52
C GLU A 46 9.64 -18.67 12.65
N ASN A 47 10.03 -18.38 11.39
CA ASN A 47 11.23 -19.01 10.83
C ASN A 47 11.73 -18.31 9.56
N THR A 48 13.04 -18.12 9.57
CA THR A 48 13.87 -17.62 8.48
C THR A 48 14.14 -18.71 7.43
N ALA A 49 14.50 -18.23 6.23
CA ALA A 49 15.35 -18.89 5.23
C ALA A 49 14.79 -20.04 4.34
N LYS A 50 15.02 -19.82 3.03
CA LYS A 50 15.14 -20.80 1.93
C LYS A 50 13.89 -21.63 1.63
N SER A 51 13.14 -21.19 0.62
CA SER A 51 12.10 -21.98 -0.03
C SER A 51 12.71 -23.28 -0.58
N ARG A 52 12.46 -24.39 0.12
CA ARG A 52 12.55 -25.76 -0.42
C ARG A 52 11.46 -25.91 -1.50
N PRO A 53 11.75 -26.62 -2.61
CA PRO A 53 10.74 -26.88 -3.62
C PRO A 53 9.67 -27.79 -3.00
N GLY A 54 8.43 -27.28 -2.89
CA GLY A 54 7.29 -28.05 -2.38
C GLY A 54 6.42 -27.36 -1.32
N ARG A 55 6.88 -26.28 -0.67
CA ARG A 55 5.99 -25.49 0.22
C ARG A 55 5.25 -24.43 -0.59
N LYS A 56 3.91 -24.49 -0.55
CA LYS A 56 3.03 -23.43 -1.05
C LYS A 56 3.47 -22.09 -0.46
N ARG A 57 3.74 -21.09 -1.31
CA ARG A 57 4.11 -19.75 -0.87
C ARG A 57 2.89 -19.13 -0.19
N ILE A 58 2.95 -18.96 1.12
CA ILE A 58 1.88 -18.34 1.91
C ILE A 58 2.23 -16.86 2.10
N PHE A 59 1.25 -15.99 1.91
CA PHE A 59 1.41 -14.57 2.18
C PHE A 59 1.53 -14.31 3.68
N ASN A 60 2.56 -13.55 4.06
CA ASN A 60 2.76 -13.09 5.42
C ASN A 60 2.76 -11.55 5.43
N ALA A 61 1.82 -10.97 6.18
CA ALA A 61 1.60 -9.52 6.30
C ALA A 61 2.83 -8.80 6.89
N GLU A 62 3.42 -9.35 7.95
CA GLU A 62 4.58 -8.76 8.63
C GLU A 62 5.82 -8.78 7.73
N ALA A 63 6.06 -9.89 7.04
CA ALA A 63 7.16 -10.00 6.08
C ALA A 63 7.03 -9.00 4.92
N PHE A 64 5.79 -8.76 4.46
CA PHE A 64 5.51 -7.77 3.42
C PHE A 64 5.76 -6.33 3.92
N ALA A 65 5.32 -5.99 5.13
CA ALA A 65 5.59 -4.69 5.75
C ALA A 65 7.09 -4.46 5.98
N ALA A 66 7.81 -5.49 6.45
CA ALA A 66 9.26 -5.46 6.62
C ALA A 66 9.99 -5.25 5.28
N LYS A 67 9.51 -5.90 4.20
CA LYS A 67 10.05 -5.68 2.85
C LYS A 67 9.88 -4.23 2.41
N ARG A 68 8.71 -3.62 2.64
CA ARG A 68 8.49 -2.19 2.37
C ARG A 68 9.46 -1.30 3.15
N ALA A 69 9.61 -1.57 4.44
CA ALA A 69 10.55 -0.84 5.30
C ALA A 69 11.99 -0.97 4.78
N SER A 70 12.41 -2.15 4.34
CA SER A 70 13.75 -2.39 3.77
C SER A 70 14.02 -1.58 2.48
N PHE A 71 12.98 -1.38 1.67
CA PHE A 71 13.05 -0.52 0.50
C PHE A 71 13.10 0.97 0.86
N GLY A 72 12.60 1.34 2.04
CA GLY A 72 12.52 2.72 2.50
C GLY A 72 11.49 3.53 1.71
N ILE A 73 10.40 2.88 1.29
CA ILE A 73 9.35 3.48 0.46
C ILE A 73 8.02 3.61 1.22
N THR A 74 7.21 4.55 0.78
CA THR A 74 5.85 4.77 1.32
C THR A 74 4.90 3.64 0.89
N GLN A 75 3.75 3.51 1.58
CA GLN A 75 2.70 2.57 1.18
C GLN A 75 2.16 2.87 -0.22
N GLY A 76 2.09 4.14 -0.62
CA GLY A 76 1.67 4.54 -1.97
C GLY A 76 2.65 4.10 -3.05
N GLN A 77 3.96 4.19 -2.77
CA GLN A 77 4.99 3.67 -3.68
C GLN A 77 4.96 2.14 -3.74
N MET A 78 4.84 1.46 -2.60
CA MET A 78 4.67 0.00 -2.60
C MET A 78 3.43 -0.42 -3.40
N ALA A 79 2.34 0.34 -3.31
CA ALA A 79 1.12 0.10 -4.07
C ALA A 79 1.34 0.19 -5.59
N LYS A 80 2.18 1.13 -6.06
CA LYS A 80 2.59 1.19 -7.47
C LYS A 80 3.36 -0.07 -7.90
N LEU A 81 4.27 -0.57 -7.06
CA LEU A 81 5.06 -1.77 -7.38
C LEU A 81 4.20 -3.04 -7.52
N VAL A 82 3.19 -3.19 -6.67
CA VAL A 82 2.28 -4.36 -6.72
C VAL A 82 1.05 -4.13 -7.61
N ASP A 83 0.98 -2.99 -8.31
CA ASP A 83 -0.16 -2.55 -9.12
C ASP A 83 -1.49 -2.69 -8.37
N SER A 84 -1.59 -2.01 -7.24
CA SER A 84 -2.75 -1.99 -6.36
C SER A 84 -2.94 -0.60 -5.73
N SER A 85 -3.98 -0.44 -4.91
CA SER A 85 -4.20 0.78 -4.15
C SER A 85 -3.41 0.81 -2.84
N SER A 86 -3.02 2.00 -2.39
CA SER A 86 -2.38 2.22 -1.08
C SER A 86 -3.21 1.67 0.08
N LEU A 87 -4.54 1.74 -0.01
CA LEU A 87 -5.46 1.15 0.96
C LEU A 87 -5.38 -0.37 0.98
N SER A 88 -5.21 -1.03 -0.16
CA SER A 88 -5.06 -2.49 -0.21
C SER A 88 -3.74 -2.91 0.42
N VAL A 89 -2.64 -2.20 0.11
CA VAL A 89 -1.35 -2.40 0.77
C VAL A 89 -1.46 -2.24 2.28
N TYR A 90 -2.13 -1.18 2.76
CA TYR A 90 -2.39 -0.99 4.19
C TYR A 90 -3.16 -2.18 4.80
N LYS A 91 -4.24 -2.64 4.16
CA LYS A 91 -5.05 -3.76 4.66
C LYS A 91 -4.28 -5.08 4.69
N TRP A 92 -3.37 -5.27 3.75
CA TRP A 92 -2.51 -6.44 3.70
C TRP A 92 -1.40 -6.36 4.75
N GLU A 93 -0.74 -5.21 4.90
CA GLU A 93 0.29 -4.99 5.93
C GLU A 93 -0.28 -5.09 7.36
N SER A 94 -1.52 -4.64 7.57
CA SER A 94 -2.22 -4.75 8.85
C SER A 94 -2.87 -6.12 9.09
N GLY A 95 -2.78 -7.05 8.14
CA GLY A 95 -3.37 -8.38 8.24
C GLY A 95 -4.91 -8.41 8.20
N GLN A 96 -5.57 -7.28 7.91
CA GLN A 96 -7.03 -7.19 7.85
C GLN A 96 -7.63 -7.96 6.68
N VAL A 97 -6.89 -8.09 5.58
CA VAL A 97 -7.35 -8.75 4.35
C VAL A 97 -6.22 -9.59 3.76
N THR A 98 -6.56 -10.77 3.25
CA THR A 98 -5.65 -11.58 2.45
C THR A 98 -5.70 -11.16 0.97
N PRO A 99 -4.56 -10.97 0.29
CA PRO A 99 -4.54 -10.60 -1.13
C PRO A 99 -5.17 -11.70 -2.00
N ARG A 100 -5.82 -11.29 -3.11
CA ARG A 100 -6.38 -12.23 -4.09
C ARG A 100 -5.26 -12.94 -4.86
N ALA A 101 -5.54 -14.09 -5.47
CA ALA A 101 -4.54 -14.88 -6.21
C ALA A 101 -3.72 -14.06 -7.22
N ALA A 102 -4.36 -13.24 -8.05
CA ALA A 102 -3.66 -12.39 -9.03
C ALA A 102 -2.71 -11.35 -8.36
N GLN A 103 -3.05 -10.88 -7.17
CA GLN A 103 -2.23 -9.93 -6.42
C GLN A 103 -1.12 -10.64 -5.65
N LEU A 104 -1.33 -11.88 -5.22
CA LEU A 104 -0.30 -12.70 -4.58
C LEU A 104 0.90 -12.93 -5.50
N GLU A 105 0.66 -13.24 -6.78
CA GLU A 105 1.75 -13.38 -7.75
C GLU A 105 2.59 -12.11 -7.87
N ARG A 106 1.94 -10.95 -7.94
CA ARG A 106 2.61 -9.64 -7.99
C ARG A 106 3.39 -9.34 -6.70
N ILE A 107 2.79 -9.62 -5.55
CA ILE A 107 3.44 -9.46 -4.25
C ILE A 107 4.68 -10.35 -4.17
N PHE A 108 4.58 -11.61 -4.58
CA PHE A 108 5.73 -12.52 -4.57
C PHE A 108 6.82 -12.07 -5.55
N ALA A 109 6.47 -11.53 -6.71
CA ALA A 109 7.44 -10.91 -7.61
C ALA A 109 8.19 -9.76 -6.90
N VAL A 110 7.46 -8.83 -6.26
CA VAL A 110 8.05 -7.71 -5.50
C VAL A 110 8.88 -8.18 -4.30
N MET A 111 8.49 -9.27 -3.66
CA MET A 111 9.28 -9.86 -2.55
C MET A 111 10.65 -10.38 -3.01
N GLN A 112 10.77 -10.81 -4.27
CA GLN A 112 12.03 -11.24 -4.85
C GLN A 112 12.87 -10.08 -5.40
N MET A 113 12.26 -8.93 -5.66
CA MET A 113 12.96 -7.75 -6.16
C MET A 113 13.97 -7.18 -5.16
N GLY A 114 15.04 -6.61 -5.71
CA GLY A 114 16.03 -5.84 -4.98
C GLY A 114 15.62 -4.38 -4.78
N LYS A 115 16.27 -3.68 -3.83
CA LYS A 115 16.02 -2.25 -3.57
C LYS A 115 16.29 -1.35 -4.78
N ARG A 116 17.27 -1.71 -5.62
CA ARG A 116 17.62 -0.96 -6.84
C ARG A 116 16.53 -1.07 -7.91
N GLU A 117 16.04 -2.29 -8.15
CA GLU A 117 14.95 -2.56 -9.08
C GLU A 117 13.66 -1.88 -8.64
N ALA A 118 13.33 -1.95 -7.35
CA ALA A 118 12.16 -1.28 -6.79
C ALA A 118 12.21 0.25 -7.01
N ARG A 119 13.38 0.87 -6.97
CA ARG A 119 13.53 2.31 -7.26
C ARG A 119 13.39 2.60 -8.74
N ALA A 120 14.00 1.80 -9.61
CA ALA A 120 13.90 1.97 -11.06
C ALA A 120 12.44 1.94 -11.55
N VAL A 121 11.62 1.02 -11.00
CA VAL A 121 10.18 0.93 -11.34
C VAL A 121 9.38 2.13 -10.83
N LEU A 122 9.82 2.77 -9.73
CA LEU A 122 9.13 3.93 -9.15
C LEU A 122 9.49 5.26 -9.82
N GLU A 123 10.62 5.31 -10.52
CA GLU A 123 11.08 6.46 -11.29
C GLU A 123 10.51 6.49 -12.73
N GLN A 124 9.89 5.40 -13.17
CA GLN A 124 9.06 5.34 -14.39
C GLN A 124 7.65 5.89 -14.14
#